data_AF-A0A382UFX3-F1
#
_entry.id   AF-A0A382UFX3-F1
#
_cell.length_a   1.000
_cell.length_b   1.000
_cell.length_c   1.000
_cell.angle_alpha   90.00
_cell.angle_beta   90.00
_cell.angle_gamma   90.00
#
_symmetry.space_group_name_H-M   'P 1'
#
loop_
_entity.id
_entity.type
_entity.pdbx_description
1 polymer ?
#
loop_
_entity_poly.entity_id
_entity_poly.type
_entity_poly.pdbx_seq_one_letter_code
_entity_poly.pdbx_strand_id
1 'polypeptide(L)' 'MEHFEILKVGAEPNKRFLVKGMCQPWIRWSSQHYAHKFLTLKEASDEASSLENVVIIWVNGSNWGEVNV' A
#
# COMPACT_ATOMS: atom_id res chain seq x y z
N MET A 1 13.90 8.58 -0.79
CA MET A 1 13.82 7.53 0.24
C MET A 1 12.91 6.45 -0.28
N GLU A 2 13.44 5.23 -0.34
CA GLU A 2 12.67 4.05 -0.70
C GLU A 2 11.64 3.77 0.40
N HIS A 3 10.43 3.45 -0.01
CA HIS A 3 9.35 3.02 0.88
C HIS A 3 8.47 2.01 0.14
N PHE A 4 7.64 1.30 0.90
CA PHE A 4 6.70 0.33 0.36
C PHE A 4 5.29 0.90 0.41
N GLU A 5 4.49 0.61 -0.60
CA GLU A 5 3.08 0.96 -0.66
C GLU A 5 2.30 -0.33 -0.96
N ILE A 6 1.08 -0.44 -0.42
CA ILE A 6 0.15 -1.53 -0.76
C ILE A 6 -0.84 -0.97 -1.79
N LEU A 7 -1.04 -1.69 -2.89
CA LEU A 7 -1.98 -1.35 -3.95
C LEU A 7 -3.03 -2.44 -4.09
N LYS A 8 -4.24 -2.07 -4.51
CA LYS A 8 -5.26 -3.04 -4.88
C LYS A 8 -4.95 -3.63 -6.25
N VAL A 9 -5.12 -4.93 -6.46
CA VAL A 9 -4.94 -5.54 -7.79
C VAL A 9 -5.86 -4.84 -8.80
N GLY A 10 -5.29 -4.45 -9.95
CA GLY A 10 -5.98 -3.66 -10.97
C GLY A 10 -6.01 -2.14 -10.72
N ALA A 11 -5.44 -1.68 -9.60
CA ALA A 11 -5.16 -0.26 -9.39
C ALA A 11 -4.02 0.21 -10.29
N GLU A 12 -4.20 1.37 -10.93
CA GLU A 12 -3.05 2.09 -11.47
C GLU A 12 -2.15 2.59 -10.31
N PRO A 13 -0.81 2.39 -10.40
CA PRO A 13 0.15 2.86 -9.40
C PRO A 13 0.01 4.36 -9.12
N ASN A 14 -0.40 5.11 -10.14
CA ASN A 14 -0.56 6.56 -10.13
C ASN A 14 -1.81 7.02 -9.35
N LYS A 15 -2.75 6.10 -9.11
CA LYS A 15 -4.04 6.39 -8.47
C LYS A 15 -4.13 5.88 -7.02
N ARG A 16 -3.09 5.21 -6.51
CA ARG A 16 -2.74 5.00 -5.09
C ARG A 16 -3.93 4.80 -4.12
N PHE A 17 -4.56 3.63 -4.17
CA PHE A 17 -5.90 3.41 -3.62
C PHE A 17 -6.00 2.79 -2.21
N LEU A 18 -4.97 2.83 -1.36
CA LEU A 18 -5.06 2.24 -0.02
C LEU A 18 -4.49 3.17 1.06
N VAL A 19 -5.39 3.90 1.72
CA VAL A 19 -5.10 4.66 2.94
C VAL A 19 -5.68 3.94 4.14
N LYS A 20 -4.86 3.74 5.17
CA LYS A 20 -5.28 3.36 6.51
C LYS A 20 -5.94 4.58 7.18
N GLY A 21 -7.28 4.61 7.23
CA GLY A 21 -8.01 5.65 7.95
C GLY A 21 -7.84 5.50 9.46
N MET A 22 -7.53 6.59 10.17
CA MET A 22 -7.42 6.65 11.64
C MET A 22 -8.78 6.80 12.36
N CYS A 23 -9.89 6.38 11.74
CA CYS A 23 -11.21 6.50 12.37
C CYS A 23 -11.39 5.37 13.38
N GLN A 24 -11.17 5.64 14.67
CA GLN A 24 -11.60 4.71 15.72
C GLN A 24 -13.14 4.57 15.69
N PRO A 25 -13.69 3.35 15.91
CA PRO A 25 -13.06 2.13 16.43
C PRO A 25 -12.52 1.14 15.38
N TRP A 26 -12.58 1.42 14.09
CA TRP A 26 -12.22 0.47 13.03
C TRP A 26 -11.27 1.08 12.00
N ILE A 27 -10.13 0.43 11.81
CA ILE A 27 -9.22 0.74 10.71
C ILE A 27 -9.98 0.48 9.41
N ARG A 28 -10.34 1.54 8.69
CA ARG A 28 -11.01 1.45 7.40
C ARG A 28 -10.01 1.75 6.31
N TRP A 29 -9.75 0.75 5.49
CA TRP A 29 -8.98 0.91 4.26
C TRP A 29 -9.89 1.56 3.22
N SER A 30 -9.46 2.70 2.69
CA SER A 30 -10.22 3.43 1.67
C SER A 30 -9.36 3.77 0.47
N SER A 31 -10.02 3.77 -0.68
CA SER A 31 -9.45 4.18 -1.97
C SER A 31 -9.40 5.69 -2.07
N GLN A 32 -8.21 6.25 -1.84
CA GLN A 32 -7.92 7.68 -2.00
C GLN A 32 -6.87 7.90 -3.09
N HIS A 33 -6.40 9.15 -3.25
CA HIS A 33 -5.34 9.52 -4.21
C HIS A 33 -3.91 9.26 -3.70
N TYR A 34 -3.77 8.75 -2.46
CA TYR A 34 -2.48 8.54 -1.80
C TYR A 34 -2.48 7.17 -1.12
N ALA A 35 -1.34 6.50 -1.05
CA ALA A 35 -1.20 5.22 -0.37
C ALA A 35 -0.52 5.41 0.99
N HIS A 36 -0.80 4.51 1.94
CA HIS A 36 -0.03 4.44 3.17
C HIS A 36 1.39 3.97 2.85
N LYS A 37 2.38 4.66 3.43
CA LYS A 37 3.80 4.42 3.17
C LYS A 37 4.39 3.63 4.33
N PHE A 38 4.99 2.50 4.01
CA PHE A 38 5.68 1.63 4.94
C PHE A 38 7.19 1.81 4.78
N LEU A 39 7.91 1.85 5.90
CA LEU A 39 9.36 1.97 5.89
C LEU A 39 10.03 0.63 5.57
N THR A 40 9.39 -0.48 5.93
CA THR A 40 9.91 -1.82 5.71
C THR A 40 8.92 -2.71 4.96
N LEU A 41 9.46 -3.65 4.18
CA LEU A 41 8.65 -4.67 3.51
C LEU A 41 7.85 -5.52 4.51
N LYS A 42 8.42 -5.77 5.70
CA LYS A 42 7.76 -6.58 6.73
C LYS A 42 6.47 -5.93 7.20
N GLU A 43 6.46 -4.63 7.47
CA GLU A 43 5.26 -3.89 7.86
C GLU A 43 4.20 -3.91 6.74
N ALA A 44 4.64 -3.69 5.49
CA ALA A 44 3.74 -3.75 4.34
C ALA A 44 3.14 -5.17 4.16
N SER A 45 3.93 -6.22 4.39
CA SER A 45 3.50 -7.61 4.26
C SER A 45 2.52 -8.03 5.36
N ASP A 46 2.75 -7.59 6.60
CA ASP A 46 1.86 -7.88 7.73
C ASP A 46 0.47 -7.26 7.48
N GLU A 47 0.45 -6.01 7.03
CA GLU A 47 -0.81 -5.30 6.72
C GLU A 47 -1.48 -5.85 5.45
N ALA A 48 -0.71 -6.19 4.41
CA ALA A 48 -1.21 -6.81 3.19
C ALA A 48 -1.83 -8.18 3.44
N SER A 49 -1.33 -8.94 4.43
CA SER A 49 -1.88 -10.25 4.80
C SER A 49 -3.32 -10.17 5.30
N SER A 50 -3.74 -9.00 5.80
CA SER A 50 -5.11 -8.73 6.26
C SER A 50 -6.02 -8.17 5.15
N LEU A 51 -5.53 -8.08 3.91
CA LEU A 51 -6.20 -7.44 2.77
C LEU A 51 -6.34 -8.43 1.60
N GLU A 52 -7.52 -8.48 1.00
CA GLU A 52 -7.76 -9.29 -0.19
C GLU A 52 -7.50 -8.51 -1.48
N ASN A 53 -6.93 -9.19 -2.48
CA ASN A 53 -6.63 -8.64 -3.80
C ASN A 53 -5.72 -7.41 -3.74
N VAL A 54 -4.58 -7.54 -3.07
CA VAL A 54 -3.56 -6.48 -2.99
C VAL A 54 -2.19 -6.96 -3.48
N VAL A 55 -1.35 -6.00 -3.89
CA VAL A 55 0.06 -6.19 -4.23
C VAL A 55 0.89 -5.19 -3.44
N ILE A 56 2.12 -5.57 -3.11
CA ILE A 56 3.08 -4.69 -2.46
C ILE A 56 4.00 -4.14 -3.55
N ILE A 57 4.23 -2.84 -3.56
CA ILE A 57 5.20 -2.19 -4.44
C ILE A 57 6.28 -1.48 -3.62
N TRP A 58 7.49 -1.43 -4.14
CA TRP A 58 8.51 -0.49 -3.68
C TRP A 58 8.43 0.79 -4.50
N VAL A 59 8.67 1.94 -3.86
CA VAL A 59 8.63 3.26 -4.49
C VAL A 59 9.89 4.04 -4.11
N ASN A 60 10.63 4.50 -5.11
CA ASN A 60 11.80 5.34 -4.95
C ASN A 60 11.72 6.54 -5.92
N GLY A 61 11.17 7.65 -5.43
CA GLY A 61 10.94 8.84 -6.26
C GLY A 61 9.83 8.60 -7.29
N SER A 62 10.17 8.67 -8.57
CA SER A 62 9.27 8.35 -9.70
C SER A 62 9.35 6.88 -10.14
N ASN A 63 10.32 6.13 -9.61
CA ASN A 63 10.47 4.71 -9.92
C ASN A 63 9.68 3.88 -8.92
N TRP A 64 9.12 2.78 -9.41
CA TRP A 64 8.40 1.81 -8.60
C TRP A 64 8.50 0.44 -9.23
N GLY A 65 8.25 -0.61 -8.44
CA GLY A 65 8.17 -1.98 -8.93
C GLY A 65 7.42 -2.88 -7.96
N GLU A 66 6.82 -3.92 -8.49
CA GLU A 66 6.12 -4.93 -7.70
C GLU A 66 7.11 -5.79 -6.91
N VAL A 67 6.79 -6.03 -5.65
CA VAL A 67 7.49 -7.01 -4.82
C VAL A 67 6.83 -8.36 -5.05
N ASN A 68 7.48 -9.22 -5.83
CA ASN A 68 7.11 -10.63 -5.90
C ASN A 68 7.63 -11.32 -4.63
N VAL A 69 6.73 -11.51 -3.66
CA VAL A 69 6.92 -12.38 -2.48
C VAL A 69 6.49 -13.79 -2.78
#